data_AF-A0A9E4B1Q5-F1
#
_entry.id   AF-A0A9E4B1Q5-F1
#
_cell.length_a   1.000
_cell.length_b   1.000
_cell.length_c   1.000
_cell.angle_alpha   90.00
_cell.angle_beta   90.00
_cell.angle_gamma   90.00
#
_symmetry.space_group_name_H-M   'P 1'
#
loop_
_entity.id
_entity.type
_entity.pdbx_description
1 polymer ?
#
loop_
_entity_poly.entity_id
_entity_poly.type
_entity_poly.pdbx_seq_one_letter_code
_entity_poly.pdbx_strand_id
1 'polypeptide(L)'
;MIEFPCNLHNLHHFKRDGEQFVADLDAGVVIPVNEVVCDILNACSVSETDVIIDTLADKHGSRSVIFEALAFLSKLSEIGVLFSPDQPEIEPSPCGGRPKIFLTAGILENRKTTSFLQNAANHHLLTTLANHADLYLPLSETDNNRQEIKDGLRVEGVQPIFFKSDRSFSPAKFIPKDCDGVLALAPLTVGEQGFLKFNTVPAILRLSNETLRRHEARNTVLERCTALRNFDAFACDVSWTQTFFSDFVPDMRVFQHVPYGVDTSVFRPMDKMKCKQQLSQALGNAAISQKPLVGVVSGLPPHETFRFLRKLRLANPDFNYLVIHSALEDNFTGDGCVNFFNIASLQDKEASPFIFNALDALVFPTILGSSPLLLLEIVACGVPTVVWGYAEPEEISGACRFIQISPTLFDPVDVPVESISQELRFLLGNPNEQKDLVQAGLKAISTYTWEKTIQRILCLFADLQNRKMYQPKPAKHRLLFRKHYNPVCGEIESEAFVLSKVPTSVDMEQAIAMTLLEEHTPMAVKIVLQSICKEPKRAEKILENLV
;
A
#
# COMPACT_ATOMS: atom_id res chain seq x y z
N MET A 1 5.49 19.25 27.52
CA MET A 1 4.24 19.98 27.23
C MET A 1 4.04 19.84 25.75
N ILE A 2 2.84 19.46 25.31
CA ILE A 2 2.58 19.24 23.88
C ILE A 2 2.85 20.51 23.08
N GLU A 3 3.48 20.38 21.91
CA GLU A 3 3.77 21.48 20.99
C GLU A 3 2.82 21.43 19.79
N PHE A 4 2.38 22.60 19.32
CA PHE A 4 1.47 22.77 18.19
C PHE A 4 2.15 23.61 17.09
N PRO A 5 1.84 23.37 15.80
CA PRO A 5 0.74 22.54 15.30
C PRO A 5 1.00 21.03 15.38
N CYS A 6 -0.05 20.24 15.60
CA CYS A 6 0.03 18.78 15.62
C CYS A 6 -1.10 18.15 14.80
N ASN A 7 -0.87 16.94 14.30
CA ASN A 7 -1.90 16.19 13.58
C ASN A 7 -2.88 15.54 14.57
N LEU A 8 -4.18 15.77 14.37
CA LEU A 8 -5.24 15.14 15.16
C LEU A 8 -5.66 13.81 14.54
N HIS A 9 -6.18 12.91 15.38
CA HIS A 9 -7.00 11.80 14.92
C HIS A 9 -8.33 12.28 14.34
N ASN A 10 -9.13 11.35 13.81
CA ASN A 10 -10.52 11.60 13.45
C ASN A 10 -11.38 11.75 14.71
N LEU A 11 -11.61 13.00 15.12
CA LEU A 11 -12.33 13.35 16.34
C LEU A 11 -13.80 13.68 16.07
N HIS A 12 -14.70 13.14 16.89
CA HIS A 12 -16.11 13.52 16.92
C HIS A 12 -16.49 14.14 18.28
N HIS A 13 -16.86 15.42 18.26
CA HIS A 13 -17.31 16.15 19.45
C HIS A 13 -18.82 15.99 19.64
N PHE A 14 -19.25 15.65 20.85
CA PHE A 14 -20.68 15.56 21.17
C PHE A 14 -20.96 15.91 22.64
N LYS A 15 -22.24 16.14 22.96
CA LYS A 15 -22.70 16.42 24.33
C LYS A 15 -23.70 15.36 24.79
N ARG A 16 -23.58 14.94 26.05
CA ARG A 16 -24.53 14.02 26.69
C ARG A 16 -24.73 14.44 28.14
N ASP A 17 -25.99 14.58 28.54
CA ASP A 17 -26.37 14.97 29.91
C ASP A 17 -25.70 16.26 30.42
N GLY A 18 -25.39 17.19 29.50
CA GLY A 18 -24.75 18.48 29.79
C GLY A 18 -23.22 18.45 29.82
N GLU A 19 -22.60 17.27 29.77
CA GLU A 19 -21.15 17.09 29.69
C GLU A 19 -20.67 17.03 28.23
N GLN A 20 -19.44 17.49 27.97
CA GLN A 20 -18.84 17.41 26.64
C GLN A 20 -17.93 16.19 26.54
N PHE A 21 -17.97 15.53 25.38
CA PHE A 21 -17.16 14.38 25.07
C PHE A 21 -16.49 14.55 23.71
N VAL A 22 -15.31 13.96 23.59
CA VAL A 22 -14.62 13.75 22.32
C VAL A 22 -14.45 12.25 22.13
N ALA A 23 -15.04 11.73 21.05
CA ALA A 23 -14.74 10.40 20.57
C ALA A 23 -13.53 10.47 19.64
N ASP A 24 -12.46 9.79 20.02
CA ASP A 24 -11.34 9.50 19.14
C ASP A 24 -11.68 8.23 18.36
N LEU A 25 -12.07 8.39 17.09
CA LEU A 25 -12.51 7.29 16.26
C LEU A 25 -11.36 6.38 15.85
N ASP A 26 -10.13 6.90 15.81
CA ASP A 26 -8.94 6.15 15.41
C ASP A 26 -8.38 5.30 16.57
N ALA A 27 -8.51 5.77 17.81
CA ALA A 27 -8.15 5.04 19.02
C ALA A 27 -9.33 4.25 19.63
N GLY A 28 -10.56 4.49 19.17
CA GLY A 28 -11.76 3.80 19.65
C GLY A 28 -12.15 4.15 21.09
N VAL A 29 -11.84 5.36 21.55
CA VAL A 29 -12.08 5.79 22.94
C VAL A 29 -12.94 7.05 22.99
N VAL A 30 -13.71 7.19 24.07
CA VAL A 30 -14.51 8.39 24.34
C VAL A 30 -14.00 9.03 25.61
N ILE A 31 -13.67 10.32 25.53
CA ILE A 31 -13.03 11.06 26.60
C ILE A 31 -13.94 12.21 27.03
N PRO A 32 -14.26 12.34 28.31
CA PRO A 32 -14.92 13.53 28.82
C PRO A 32 -13.93 14.70 28.75
N VAL A 33 -14.36 15.81 28.17
CA VAL A 33 -13.54 17.02 28.01
C VAL A 33 -14.30 18.24 28.49
N ASN A 34 -13.56 19.30 28.83
CA ASN A 34 -14.16 20.60 29.12
C ASN A 34 -14.10 21.50 27.87
N GLU A 35 -14.74 22.67 27.96
CA GLU A 35 -14.81 23.63 26.86
C GLU A 35 -13.43 24.15 26.41
N VAL A 36 -12.50 24.31 27.35
CA VAL A 36 -11.13 24.76 27.06
C VAL A 36 -10.38 23.73 26.21
N VAL A 37 -10.51 22.43 26.53
CA VAL A 37 -9.91 21.35 25.75
C VAL A 37 -10.49 21.31 24.33
N CYS A 38 -11.81 21.44 24.18
CA CYS A 38 -12.45 21.51 22.86
C CYS A 38 -11.94 22.68 22.02
N ASP A 39 -11.79 23.86 22.62
CA ASP A 39 -11.28 25.02 21.92
C ASP A 39 -9.82 24.84 21.49
N ILE A 40 -8.97 24.23 22.34
CA ILE A 40 -7.59 23.90 21.97
C ILE A 40 -7.57 22.93 20.78
N LEU A 41 -8.36 21.85 20.83
CA LEU A 41 -8.43 20.86 19.74
C LEU A 41 -8.89 21.47 18.41
N ASN A 42 -9.78 22.47 18.44
CA ASN A 42 -10.21 23.17 17.22
C ASN A 42 -9.13 24.05 16.59
N ALA A 43 -8.11 24.46 17.35
CA ALA A 43 -7.08 25.40 16.91
C ALA A 43 -5.71 24.73 16.68
N CYS A 44 -5.45 23.59 17.32
CA CYS A 44 -4.11 22.99 17.41
C CYS A 44 -3.56 22.41 16.10
N SER A 45 -4.37 22.24 15.06
CA SER A 45 -3.89 21.80 13.75
C SER A 45 -3.33 22.94 12.89
N VAL A 46 -3.64 24.19 13.23
CA VAL A 46 -3.36 25.37 12.38
C VAL A 46 -2.61 26.49 13.08
N SER A 47 -2.54 26.48 14.42
CA SER A 47 -1.96 27.56 15.22
C SER A 47 -0.83 27.06 16.11
N GLU A 48 0.18 27.91 16.32
CA GLU A 48 1.27 27.66 17.26
C GLU A 48 0.78 27.73 18.72
N THR A 49 1.48 27.02 19.63
CA THR A 49 1.11 26.92 21.05
C THR A 49 0.91 28.28 21.72
N ASP A 50 1.82 29.22 21.49
CA ASP A 50 1.75 30.56 22.11
C ASP A 50 0.53 31.35 21.63
N VAL A 51 0.19 31.24 20.34
CA VAL A 51 -0.99 31.88 19.75
C VAL A 51 -2.27 31.31 20.33
N ILE A 52 -2.33 29.99 20.54
CA ILE A 52 -3.49 29.32 21.16
C ILE A 52 -3.65 29.78 22.61
N ILE A 53 -2.55 29.84 23.38
CA ILE A 53 -2.57 30.29 24.77
C ILE A 53 -3.09 31.73 24.85
N ASP A 54 -2.58 32.63 24.01
CA ASP A 54 -2.98 34.04 24.04
C ASP A 54 -4.44 34.23 23.62
N THR A 55 -4.87 33.57 22.55
CA THR A 55 -6.26 33.67 22.05
C THR A 55 -7.27 33.13 23.07
N LEU A 56 -6.94 32.02 23.74
CA LEU A 56 -7.83 31.42 24.72
C LEU A 56 -7.77 32.10 26.09
N ALA A 57 -6.67 32.78 26.43
CA ALA A 57 -6.56 33.53 27.67
C ALA A 57 -7.61 34.66 27.73
N ASP A 58 -7.87 35.32 26.61
CA ASP A 58 -8.91 36.35 26.50
C ASP A 58 -10.32 35.76 26.64
N LYS A 59 -10.55 34.54 26.13
CA LYS A 59 -11.86 33.87 26.16
C LYS A 59 -12.21 33.26 27.51
N HIS A 60 -11.24 32.61 28.16
CA HIS A 60 -11.45 31.82 29.38
C HIS A 60 -10.97 32.52 30.66
N GLY A 61 -10.38 33.71 30.55
CA GLY A 61 -10.07 34.62 31.66
C GLY A 61 -8.94 34.16 32.60
N SER A 62 -8.38 32.96 32.40
CA SER A 62 -7.23 32.47 33.17
C SER A 62 -6.33 31.55 32.36
N ARG A 63 -5.04 31.92 32.28
CA ARG A 63 -4.00 31.07 31.69
C ARG A 63 -3.78 29.76 32.44
N SER A 64 -4.09 29.69 33.74
CA SER A 64 -3.88 28.46 34.53
C SER A 64 -4.73 27.30 34.03
N VAL A 65 -5.99 27.58 33.65
CA VAL A 65 -6.94 26.55 33.15
C VAL A 65 -6.50 26.04 31.78
N ILE A 66 -5.89 26.91 30.96
CA ILE A 66 -5.32 26.53 29.66
C ILE A 66 -4.10 25.62 29.86
N PHE A 67 -3.21 25.95 30.79
CA PHE A 67 -2.06 25.10 31.10
C PHE A 67 -2.47 23.73 31.66
N GLU A 68 -3.51 23.66 32.49
CA GLU A 68 -4.08 22.39 32.94
C GLU A 68 -4.64 21.56 31.77
N ALA A 69 -5.35 22.20 30.85
CA ALA A 69 -5.84 21.55 29.64
C ALA A 69 -4.71 21.05 28.74
N LEU A 70 -3.64 21.84 28.55
CA LEU A 70 -2.44 21.43 27.81
C LEU A 70 -1.71 20.25 28.49
N ALA A 71 -1.62 20.25 29.81
CA ALA A 71 -1.03 19.13 30.56
C ALA A 71 -1.87 17.85 30.44
N PHE A 72 -3.20 17.98 30.44
CA PHE A 72 -4.12 16.87 30.18
C PHE A 72 -3.95 16.31 28.76
N LEU A 73 -3.92 17.18 27.75
CA LEU A 73 -3.70 16.79 26.35
C LEU A 73 -2.33 16.16 26.14
N SER A 74 -1.27 16.65 26.81
CA SER A 74 0.06 16.04 26.76
C SER A 74 0.05 14.59 27.23
N LYS A 75 -0.69 14.28 28.32
CA LYS A 75 -0.83 12.90 28.80
C LYS A 75 -1.59 12.01 27.83
N LEU A 76 -2.61 12.55 27.16
CA LEU A 76 -3.37 11.81 26.15
C LEU A 76 -2.51 11.53 24.90
N SER A 77 -1.72 12.51 24.46
CA SER A 77 -0.74 12.34 23.39
C SER A 77 0.28 11.26 23.70
N GLU A 78 0.83 11.23 24.93
CA GLU A 78 1.80 10.20 25.36
C GLU A 78 1.26 8.76 25.27
N ILE A 79 -0.07 8.58 25.43
CA ILE A 79 -0.73 7.28 25.30
C ILE A 79 -1.35 7.05 23.92
N GLY A 80 -1.05 7.92 22.93
CA GLY A 80 -1.51 7.79 21.55
C GLY A 80 -3.00 8.07 21.37
N VAL A 81 -3.56 8.99 22.15
CA VAL A 81 -4.98 9.35 22.15
C VAL A 81 -5.13 10.83 21.79
N LEU A 82 -6.13 11.15 20.95
CA LEU A 82 -6.44 12.43 20.29
C LEU A 82 -5.47 12.89 19.20
N PHE A 83 -4.22 12.47 19.26
CA PHE A 83 -3.15 12.97 18.40
C PHE A 83 -2.56 11.83 17.57
N SER A 84 -2.42 12.09 16.28
CA SER A 84 -1.57 11.27 15.42
C SER A 84 -0.11 11.57 15.80
N PRO A 85 0.77 10.56 15.93
CA PRO A 85 2.20 10.85 15.95
C PRO A 85 2.52 11.62 14.67
N ASP A 86 3.20 12.77 14.79
CA ASP A 86 3.80 13.40 13.62
C ASP A 86 4.59 12.32 12.90
N GLN A 87 4.45 12.23 11.56
CA GLN A 87 5.36 11.42 10.77
C GLN A 87 6.74 11.87 11.20
N PRO A 88 7.50 11.04 11.94
CA PRO A 88 8.80 11.52 12.34
C PRO A 88 9.54 11.67 11.01
N GLU A 89 10.27 12.76 10.84
CA GLU A 89 11.52 12.62 10.13
C GLU A 89 12.30 11.60 10.97
N ILE A 90 12.09 10.30 10.68
CA ILE A 90 12.64 9.19 11.46
C ILE A 90 14.13 9.21 11.16
N GLU A 91 14.86 10.01 11.93
CA GLU A 91 16.27 9.73 12.12
C GLU A 91 16.36 8.39 12.85
N PRO A 92 17.01 7.39 12.27
CA PRO A 92 17.04 6.05 12.83
C PRO A 92 17.69 6.09 14.21
N SER A 93 16.92 5.77 15.26
CA SER A 93 17.53 5.48 16.55
C SER A 93 18.41 4.24 16.37
N PRO A 94 19.72 4.30 16.70
CA PRO A 94 20.60 3.16 16.51
C PRO A 94 20.32 2.13 17.61
N CYS A 95 19.39 1.21 17.34
CA CYS A 95 19.31 -0.02 18.12
C CYS A 95 20.58 -0.83 17.81
N GLY A 96 21.37 -1.15 18.84
CA GLY A 96 22.72 -1.69 18.71
C GLY A 96 22.77 -3.12 18.14
N GLY A 97 22.63 -3.25 16.83
CA GLY A 97 22.72 -4.52 16.08
C GLY A 97 22.12 -4.40 14.68
N ARG A 98 22.53 -5.28 13.75
CA ARG A 98 21.86 -5.40 12.45
C ARG A 98 20.50 -6.07 12.67
N PRO A 99 19.37 -5.50 12.19
CA PRO A 99 18.07 -6.12 12.34
C PRO A 99 18.01 -7.51 11.73
N LYS A 100 17.38 -8.46 12.41
CA LYS A 100 17.19 -9.84 11.95
C LYS A 100 15.80 -10.00 11.34
N ILE A 101 15.73 -10.11 10.03
CA ILE A 101 14.47 -10.18 9.29
C ILE A 101 14.26 -11.58 8.74
N PHE A 102 13.10 -12.14 9.03
CA PHE A 102 12.66 -13.44 8.54
C PHE A 102 11.78 -13.28 7.30
N LEU A 103 12.22 -13.85 6.19
CA LEU A 103 11.51 -13.86 4.92
C LEU A 103 10.53 -15.03 4.85
N THR A 104 9.43 -14.86 4.13
CA THR A 104 8.47 -15.93 3.87
C THR A 104 8.87 -16.76 2.66
N ALA A 105 8.62 -18.07 2.70
CA ALA A 105 8.97 -19.01 1.62
C ALA A 105 8.13 -18.77 0.36
N GLY A 106 6.97 -18.12 0.50
CA GLY A 106 6.12 -17.71 -0.62
C GLY A 106 6.84 -16.93 -1.71
N ILE A 107 7.96 -16.26 -1.43
CA ILE A 107 8.77 -15.61 -2.48
C ILE A 107 9.29 -16.61 -3.51
N LEU A 108 9.71 -17.81 -3.11
CA LEU A 108 10.25 -18.83 -4.00
C LEU A 108 9.14 -19.51 -4.80
N GLU A 109 8.02 -19.80 -4.15
CA GLU A 109 6.85 -20.43 -4.78
C GLU A 109 6.26 -19.53 -5.88
N ASN A 110 6.22 -18.21 -5.63
CA ASN A 110 5.65 -17.24 -6.56
C ASN A 110 6.61 -16.78 -7.66
N ARG A 111 7.91 -17.16 -7.66
CA ARG A 111 8.86 -16.71 -8.71
C ARG A 111 8.38 -17.03 -10.12
N LYS A 112 7.69 -18.16 -10.30
CA LYS A 112 7.19 -18.64 -11.61
C LYS A 112 5.96 -17.90 -12.11
N THR A 113 5.18 -17.30 -11.21
CA THR A 113 3.92 -16.61 -11.52
C THR A 113 4.05 -15.09 -11.45
N THR A 114 5.18 -14.60 -10.93
CA THR A 114 5.52 -13.19 -10.81
C THR A 114 6.17 -12.69 -12.12
N SER A 115 5.87 -11.45 -12.52
CA SER A 115 6.49 -10.83 -13.70
C SER A 115 8.01 -10.76 -13.57
N PHE A 116 8.72 -10.75 -14.70
CA PHE A 116 10.18 -10.59 -14.69
C PHE A 116 10.60 -9.31 -13.95
N LEU A 117 9.90 -8.21 -14.22
CA LEU A 117 10.17 -6.90 -13.63
C LEU A 117 10.04 -6.92 -12.09
N GLN A 118 8.98 -7.53 -11.58
CA GLN A 118 8.76 -7.67 -10.14
C GLN A 118 9.79 -8.61 -9.49
N ASN A 119 10.20 -9.68 -10.17
CA ASN A 119 11.29 -10.55 -9.69
C ASN A 119 12.63 -9.80 -9.61
N ALA A 120 12.96 -9.01 -10.64
CA ALA A 120 14.16 -8.17 -10.65
C ALA A 120 14.13 -7.13 -9.52
N ALA A 121 12.97 -6.49 -9.29
CA ALA A 121 12.80 -5.56 -8.18
C ALA A 121 12.96 -6.23 -6.81
N ASN A 122 12.40 -7.42 -6.62
CA ASN A 122 12.59 -8.19 -5.39
C ASN A 122 14.06 -8.58 -5.17
N HIS A 123 14.79 -8.91 -6.25
CA HIS A 123 16.22 -9.20 -6.18
C HIS A 123 17.04 -7.97 -5.73
N HIS A 124 16.80 -6.80 -6.34
CA HIS A 124 17.43 -5.55 -5.91
C HIS A 124 17.08 -5.19 -4.47
N LEU A 125 15.81 -5.33 -4.08
CA LEU A 125 15.39 -5.09 -2.72
C LEU A 125 16.13 -5.98 -1.73
N LEU A 126 16.21 -7.29 -1.98
CA LEU A 126 16.87 -8.23 -1.08
C LEU A 126 18.36 -7.99 -0.98
N THR A 127 19.05 -7.78 -2.11
CA THR A 127 20.49 -7.50 -2.13
C THR A 127 20.82 -6.21 -1.40
N THR A 128 20.05 -5.13 -1.59
CA THR A 128 20.25 -3.88 -0.84
C THR A 128 19.89 -4.05 0.62
N LEU A 129 18.79 -4.73 0.96
CA LEU A 129 18.39 -4.98 2.35
C LEU A 129 19.44 -5.81 3.11
N ALA A 130 20.05 -6.80 2.47
CA ALA A 130 21.11 -7.62 3.04
C ALA A 130 22.37 -6.82 3.38
N ASN A 131 22.53 -5.58 2.90
CA ASN A 131 23.61 -4.69 3.34
C ASN A 131 23.30 -4.04 4.70
N HIS A 132 22.03 -4.01 5.13
CA HIS A 132 21.58 -3.32 6.34
C HIS A 132 20.98 -4.24 7.40
N ALA A 133 20.52 -5.44 7.02
CA ALA A 133 19.88 -6.42 7.89
C ALA A 133 20.44 -7.83 7.67
N ASP A 134 20.23 -8.71 8.64
CA ASP A 134 20.51 -10.14 8.53
C ASP A 134 19.22 -10.84 8.08
N LEU A 135 19.26 -11.45 6.89
CA LEU A 135 18.08 -12.03 6.25
C LEU A 135 18.06 -13.55 6.39
N TYR A 136 16.92 -14.10 6.79
CA TYR A 136 16.71 -15.53 6.97
C TYR A 136 15.53 -16.03 6.17
N LEU A 137 15.66 -17.18 5.49
CA LEU A 137 14.55 -17.80 4.74
C LEU A 137 14.41 -19.28 5.13
N PRO A 138 13.22 -19.74 5.55
CA PRO A 138 13.01 -21.15 5.86
C PRO A 138 12.88 -22.00 4.59
N LEU A 139 13.57 -23.14 4.54
CA LEU A 139 13.54 -24.10 3.43
C LEU A 139 13.34 -25.53 3.91
N SER A 140 12.58 -26.32 3.14
CA SER A 140 12.43 -27.75 3.43
C SER A 140 13.70 -28.51 3.07
N GLU A 141 14.10 -29.48 3.90
CA GLU A 141 15.20 -30.40 3.57
C GLU A 141 14.92 -31.29 2.34
N THR A 142 13.65 -31.46 1.96
CA THR A 142 13.22 -32.34 0.86
C THR A 142 13.20 -31.66 -0.52
N ASP A 143 13.61 -30.40 -0.63
CA ASP A 143 13.58 -29.68 -1.91
C ASP A 143 14.66 -30.21 -2.87
N ASN A 144 14.21 -30.78 -3.99
CA ASN A 144 15.09 -31.38 -5.00
C ASN A 144 16.08 -30.38 -5.64
N ASN A 145 15.80 -29.08 -5.58
CA ASN A 145 16.63 -28.00 -6.16
C ASN A 145 17.49 -27.28 -5.11
N ARG A 146 17.82 -27.94 -4.00
CA ARG A 146 18.47 -27.32 -2.83
C ARG A 146 19.74 -26.53 -3.14
N GLN A 147 20.60 -27.03 -4.04
CA GLN A 147 21.88 -26.38 -4.31
C GLN A 147 21.70 -25.09 -5.11
N GLU A 148 20.86 -25.11 -6.16
CA GLU A 148 20.52 -23.94 -6.96
C GLU A 148 19.86 -22.84 -6.11
N ILE A 149 18.91 -23.22 -5.25
CA ILE A 149 18.26 -22.27 -4.33
C ILE A 149 19.27 -21.65 -3.36
N LYS A 150 20.17 -22.46 -2.77
CA LYS A 150 21.22 -21.95 -1.88
C LYS A 150 22.13 -20.95 -2.58
N ASP A 151 22.54 -21.25 -3.81
CA ASP A 151 23.45 -20.38 -4.55
C ASP A 151 22.77 -19.07 -4.94
N GLY A 152 21.49 -19.10 -5.33
CA GLY A 152 20.70 -17.88 -5.55
C GLY A 152 20.53 -17.02 -4.29
N LEU A 153 20.21 -17.63 -3.14
CA LEU A 153 20.06 -16.92 -1.87
C LEU A 153 21.38 -16.30 -1.40
N ARG A 154 22.52 -16.97 -1.65
CA ARG A 154 23.84 -16.40 -1.33
C ARG A 154 24.13 -15.13 -2.12
N VAL A 155 23.75 -15.07 -3.39
CA VAL A 155 23.88 -13.85 -4.21
C VAL A 155 23.01 -12.74 -3.62
N GLU A 156 21.83 -13.07 -3.11
CA GLU A 156 20.91 -12.13 -2.45
C GLU A 156 21.30 -11.77 -1.01
N GLY A 157 22.36 -12.37 -0.45
CA GLY A 157 22.77 -12.18 0.94
C GLY A 157 21.81 -12.80 1.97
N VAL A 158 20.96 -13.75 1.55
CA VAL A 158 19.95 -14.41 2.37
C VAL A 158 20.47 -15.73 2.94
N GLN A 159 20.29 -15.94 4.25
CA GLN A 159 20.71 -17.14 4.95
C GLN A 159 19.56 -18.16 5.00
N PRO A 160 19.71 -19.35 4.37
CA PRO A 160 18.69 -20.38 4.44
C PRO A 160 18.67 -21.10 5.80
N ILE A 161 17.49 -21.29 6.36
CA ILE A 161 17.24 -22.10 7.56
C ILE A 161 16.54 -23.39 7.13
N PHE A 162 17.22 -24.53 7.23
CA PHE A 162 16.65 -25.82 6.83
C PHE A 162 15.83 -26.46 7.95
N PHE A 163 14.70 -27.04 7.61
CA PHE A 163 13.89 -27.85 8.52
C PHE A 163 13.43 -29.16 7.88
N LYS A 164 13.23 -30.17 8.73
CA LYS A 164 12.63 -31.45 8.31
C LYS A 164 11.14 -31.25 8.11
N SER A 165 10.68 -31.44 6.88
CA SER A 165 9.27 -31.40 6.52
C SER A 165 8.54 -32.61 7.11
N ASP A 166 8.04 -32.49 8.33
CA ASP A 166 6.90 -33.27 8.77
C ASP A 166 5.62 -32.48 8.44
N ARG A 167 4.66 -33.14 7.76
CA ARG A 167 3.46 -32.55 7.14
C ARG A 167 2.53 -31.73 8.07
N SER A 168 2.88 -31.56 9.35
CA SER A 168 2.07 -30.93 10.39
C SER A 168 2.70 -29.67 11.03
N PHE A 169 3.87 -29.21 10.58
CA PHE A 169 4.61 -28.11 11.23
C PHE A 169 4.41 -26.74 10.56
N SER A 170 4.15 -25.71 11.36
CA SER A 170 4.05 -24.32 10.91
C SER A 170 5.44 -23.66 10.86
N PRO A 171 5.81 -22.99 9.74
CA PRO A 171 7.06 -22.23 9.62
C PRO A 171 7.27 -21.18 10.72
N ALA A 172 6.19 -20.66 11.32
CA ALA A 172 6.24 -19.70 12.42
C ALA A 172 7.02 -20.18 13.64
N LYS A 173 7.17 -21.51 13.84
CA LYS A 173 7.95 -22.07 14.95
C LYS A 173 9.46 -21.95 14.78
N PHE A 174 9.93 -21.64 13.57
CA PHE A 174 11.36 -21.52 13.26
C PHE A 174 11.85 -20.08 13.25
N ILE A 175 10.98 -19.13 13.58
CA ILE A 175 11.36 -17.73 13.71
C ILE A 175 12.32 -17.62 14.91
N PRO A 176 13.56 -17.11 14.71
CA PRO A 176 14.49 -16.91 15.81
C PRO A 176 13.87 -16.06 16.92
N LYS A 177 14.19 -16.37 18.18
CA LYS A 177 13.64 -15.65 19.35
C LYS A 177 14.01 -14.16 19.37
N ASP A 178 15.11 -13.82 18.71
CA ASP A 178 15.70 -12.49 18.55
C ASP A 178 15.43 -11.90 17.15
N CYS A 179 14.38 -12.37 16.46
CA CYS A 179 13.97 -11.83 15.18
C CYS A 179 13.20 -10.51 15.37
N ASP A 180 13.58 -9.49 14.60
CA ASP A 180 13.00 -8.15 14.66
C ASP A 180 11.78 -7.99 13.73
N GLY A 181 11.60 -8.87 12.75
CA GLY A 181 10.54 -8.69 11.76
C GLY A 181 10.32 -9.89 10.85
N VAL A 182 9.08 -10.08 10.40
CA VAL A 182 8.75 -10.95 9.27
C VAL A 182 8.46 -10.08 8.05
N LEU A 183 9.14 -10.33 6.92
CA LEU A 183 8.89 -9.64 5.65
C LEU A 183 8.37 -10.65 4.62
N ALA A 184 7.12 -10.46 4.18
CA ALA A 184 6.54 -11.23 3.10
C ALA A 184 6.61 -10.43 1.79
N LEU A 185 7.38 -10.91 0.81
CA LEU A 185 7.49 -10.29 -0.52
C LEU A 185 6.47 -10.86 -1.53
N ALA A 186 5.64 -11.80 -1.09
CA ALA A 186 4.57 -12.40 -1.85
C ALA A 186 3.39 -12.70 -0.90
N PRO A 187 2.16 -12.92 -1.43
CA PRO A 187 1.02 -13.31 -0.61
C PRO A 187 1.34 -14.54 0.26
N LEU A 188 0.98 -14.48 1.54
CA LEU A 188 1.19 -15.60 2.47
C LEU A 188 0.43 -16.83 2.00
N THR A 189 1.12 -17.97 1.93
CA THR A 189 0.49 -19.27 1.70
C THR A 189 -0.42 -19.65 2.88
N VAL A 190 -1.26 -20.68 2.71
CA VAL A 190 -2.14 -21.20 3.78
C VAL A 190 -1.33 -21.58 5.02
N GLY A 191 -0.15 -22.19 4.86
CA GLY A 191 0.73 -22.57 5.98
C GLY A 191 1.39 -21.39 6.70
N GLU A 192 1.57 -20.28 5.99
CA GLU A 192 2.22 -19.06 6.48
C GLU A 192 1.25 -18.09 7.16
N GLN A 193 -0.06 -18.30 7.05
CA GLN A 193 -1.05 -17.52 7.80
C GLN A 193 -0.81 -17.55 9.32
N GLY A 194 -0.13 -18.61 9.81
CA GLY A 194 0.29 -18.72 11.21
C GLY A 194 1.16 -17.56 11.68
N PHE A 195 1.87 -16.86 10.79
CA PHE A 195 2.69 -15.69 11.16
C PHE A 195 1.84 -14.56 11.77
N LEU A 196 0.62 -14.34 11.25
CA LEU A 196 -0.30 -13.31 11.75
C LEU A 196 -1.09 -13.76 12.99
N LYS A 197 -1.12 -15.08 13.25
CA LYS A 197 -1.92 -15.68 14.33
C LYS A 197 -1.14 -15.93 15.60
N PHE A 198 0.05 -16.52 15.50
CA PHE A 198 0.73 -17.16 16.63
C PHE A 198 2.11 -16.58 16.95
N ASN A 199 2.61 -15.69 16.10
CA ASN A 199 3.90 -15.07 16.36
C ASN A 199 3.72 -13.88 17.32
N THR A 200 4.82 -13.41 17.90
CA THR A 200 4.88 -12.13 18.60
C THR A 200 5.67 -11.10 17.81
N VAL A 201 6.32 -11.46 16.70
CA VAL A 201 7.10 -10.53 15.88
C VAL A 201 6.17 -9.80 14.88
N PRO A 202 6.40 -8.49 14.62
CA PRO A 202 5.77 -7.74 13.53
C PRO A 202 5.90 -8.41 12.17
N ALA A 203 4.85 -8.34 11.38
CA ALA A 203 4.83 -8.76 9.99
C ALA A 203 4.58 -7.57 9.07
N ILE A 204 5.46 -7.37 8.10
CA ILE A 204 5.27 -6.49 6.96
C ILE A 204 4.92 -7.34 5.74
N LEU A 205 3.73 -7.14 5.20
CA LEU A 205 3.26 -7.82 4.00
C LEU A 205 3.40 -6.88 2.80
N ARG A 206 4.38 -7.11 1.92
CA ARG A 206 4.53 -6.30 0.72
C ARG A 206 3.35 -6.55 -0.21
N LEU A 207 2.68 -5.47 -0.59
CA LEU A 207 1.53 -5.49 -1.48
C LEU A 207 1.95 -4.90 -2.82
N SER A 208 1.98 -5.76 -3.85
CA SER A 208 2.34 -5.36 -5.21
C SER A 208 1.10 -4.94 -5.99
N ASN A 209 1.09 -3.70 -6.51
CA ASN A 209 -0.04 -3.18 -7.28
C ASN A 209 -0.33 -4.03 -8.53
N GLU A 210 0.70 -4.59 -9.19
CA GLU A 210 0.53 -5.47 -10.36
C GLU A 210 -0.37 -6.69 -10.03
N THR A 211 -0.23 -7.24 -8.82
CA THR A 211 -0.99 -8.42 -8.40
C THR A 211 -2.47 -8.12 -8.12
N LEU A 212 -2.77 -6.86 -7.77
CA LEU A 212 -4.12 -6.39 -7.44
C LEU A 212 -5.04 -6.24 -8.65
N ARG A 213 -4.56 -6.50 -9.87
CA ARG A 213 -5.43 -6.63 -11.05
C ARG A 213 -6.48 -7.73 -10.88
N ARG A 214 -6.15 -8.82 -10.16
CA ARG A 214 -7.03 -9.98 -9.95
C ARG A 214 -7.94 -9.79 -8.74
N HIS A 215 -9.24 -10.09 -8.89
CA HIS A 215 -10.22 -9.95 -7.81
C HIS A 215 -9.86 -10.81 -6.58
N GLU A 216 -9.27 -11.99 -6.79
CA GLU A 216 -8.83 -12.88 -5.72
C GLU A 216 -7.73 -12.25 -4.86
N ALA A 217 -6.82 -11.49 -5.48
CA ALA A 217 -5.77 -10.76 -4.76
C ALA A 217 -6.37 -9.62 -3.94
N ARG A 218 -7.32 -8.86 -4.49
CA ARG A 218 -8.06 -7.81 -3.76
C ARG A 218 -8.79 -8.40 -2.54
N ASN A 219 -9.49 -9.52 -2.72
CA ASN A 219 -10.16 -10.23 -1.64
C ASN A 219 -9.18 -10.77 -0.59
N THR A 220 -8.01 -11.24 -1.01
CA THR A 220 -6.96 -11.66 -0.07
C THR A 220 -6.48 -10.48 0.77
N VAL A 221 -6.33 -9.28 0.20
CA VAL A 221 -5.99 -8.07 0.98
C VAL A 221 -7.09 -7.73 1.98
N LEU A 222 -8.36 -7.73 1.57
CA LEU A 222 -9.49 -7.46 2.47
C LEU A 222 -9.54 -8.47 3.64
N GLU A 223 -9.38 -9.76 3.36
CA GLU A 223 -9.28 -10.79 4.40
C GLU A 223 -8.11 -10.50 5.34
N ARG A 224 -6.94 -10.18 4.79
CA ARG A 224 -5.73 -9.97 5.57
C ARG A 224 -5.79 -8.71 6.42
N CYS A 225 -6.44 -7.63 5.97
CA CYS A 225 -6.67 -6.43 6.78
C CYS A 225 -7.31 -6.78 8.13
N THR A 226 -8.23 -7.73 8.14
CA THR A 226 -8.90 -8.17 9.38
C THR A 226 -7.98 -9.03 10.26
N ALA A 227 -7.04 -9.76 9.65
CA ALA A 227 -6.13 -10.66 10.33
C ALA A 227 -4.83 -9.98 10.81
N LEU A 228 -4.51 -8.79 10.31
CA LEU A 228 -3.37 -8.00 10.79
C LEU A 228 -3.58 -7.60 12.26
N ARG A 229 -2.50 -7.66 13.04
CA ARG A 229 -2.46 -7.12 14.41
C ARG A 229 -2.08 -5.63 14.31
N ASN A 230 -2.32 -4.83 15.36
CA ASN A 230 -1.98 -3.39 15.31
C ASN A 230 -0.46 -3.12 15.23
N PHE A 231 0.38 -4.16 15.31
CA PHE A 231 1.82 -4.11 15.06
C PHE A 231 2.23 -4.86 13.77
N ASP A 232 1.29 -5.08 12.86
CA ASP A 232 1.57 -5.54 11.49
C ASP A 232 1.16 -4.46 10.49
N ALA A 233 1.68 -4.54 9.26
CA ALA A 233 1.32 -3.61 8.19
C ALA A 233 1.43 -4.25 6.81
N PHE A 234 0.73 -3.66 5.85
CA PHE A 234 1.06 -3.77 4.44
C PHE A 234 2.11 -2.73 4.06
N ALA A 235 3.10 -3.14 3.28
CA ALA A 235 4.00 -2.24 2.57
C ALA A 235 3.53 -2.13 1.11
N CYS A 236 2.78 -1.09 0.80
CA CYS A 236 2.27 -0.81 -0.54
C CYS A 236 3.37 -0.24 -1.42
N ASP A 237 3.55 -0.80 -2.61
CA ASP A 237 4.52 -0.28 -3.57
C ASP A 237 4.06 1.00 -4.29
N VAL A 238 2.81 1.43 -4.07
CA VAL A 238 2.20 2.64 -4.65
C VAL A 238 1.34 3.40 -3.66
N SER A 239 1.32 4.72 -3.81
CA SER A 239 0.50 5.65 -3.01
C SER A 239 -1.01 5.45 -3.18
N TRP A 240 -1.49 5.24 -4.41
CA TRP A 240 -2.92 5.18 -4.73
C TRP A 240 -3.64 3.88 -4.29
N THR A 241 -2.91 2.91 -3.72
CA THR A 241 -3.54 1.69 -3.15
C THR A 241 -4.47 2.05 -1.99
N GLN A 242 -4.07 3.01 -1.15
CA GLN A 242 -4.88 3.44 -0.01
C GLN A 242 -6.22 4.05 -0.46
N THR A 243 -6.19 4.91 -1.47
CA THR A 243 -7.39 5.52 -2.04
C THR A 243 -8.40 4.47 -2.48
N PHE A 244 -7.95 3.41 -3.14
CA PHE A 244 -8.83 2.31 -3.56
C PHE A 244 -9.46 1.58 -2.38
N PHE A 245 -8.70 1.28 -1.31
CA PHE A 245 -9.19 0.50 -0.17
C PHE A 245 -9.93 1.30 0.90
N SER A 246 -9.92 2.64 0.81
CA SER A 246 -10.50 3.55 1.81
C SER A 246 -11.97 3.29 2.14
N ASP A 247 -12.77 2.89 1.16
CA ASP A 247 -14.20 2.56 1.37
C ASP A 247 -14.41 1.18 2.04
N PHE A 248 -13.38 0.33 2.04
CA PHE A 248 -13.50 -1.08 2.44
C PHE A 248 -12.80 -1.39 3.76
N VAL A 249 -11.70 -0.70 4.06
CA VAL A 249 -10.86 -0.99 5.22
C VAL A 249 -11.03 0.11 6.27
N PRO A 250 -11.46 -0.23 7.50
CA PRO A 250 -11.77 0.78 8.51
C PRO A 250 -10.53 1.48 9.07
N ASP A 251 -9.39 0.79 9.18
CA ASP A 251 -8.14 1.37 9.64
C ASP A 251 -7.13 1.42 8.48
N MET A 252 -6.99 2.60 7.87
CA MET A 252 -6.06 2.79 6.75
C MET A 252 -4.59 2.84 7.18
N ARG A 253 -4.30 2.96 8.49
CA ARG A 253 -2.93 2.95 9.02
C ARG A 253 -2.24 1.60 8.83
N VAL A 254 -3.00 0.55 8.50
CA VAL A 254 -2.44 -0.75 8.12
C VAL A 254 -1.70 -0.70 6.79
N PHE A 255 -1.98 0.26 5.92
CA PHE A 255 -1.29 0.43 4.65
C PHE A 255 -0.19 1.48 4.78
N GLN A 256 1.04 1.10 4.49
CA GLN A 256 2.21 1.97 4.57
C GLN A 256 2.84 2.08 3.19
N HIS A 257 3.06 3.31 2.71
CA HIS A 257 3.64 3.55 1.39
C HIS A 257 5.15 3.28 1.41
N VAL A 258 5.57 2.20 0.76
CA VAL A 258 6.96 1.74 0.65
C VAL A 258 7.27 1.39 -0.82
N PRO A 259 7.46 2.41 -1.66
CA PRO A 259 7.65 2.23 -3.10
C PRO A 259 9.00 1.60 -3.42
N TYR A 260 9.14 1.11 -4.64
CA TYR A 260 10.43 0.61 -5.13
C TYR A 260 11.45 1.73 -5.32
N GLY A 261 12.72 1.35 -5.37
CA GLY A 261 13.79 2.22 -5.80
C GLY A 261 13.96 2.20 -7.32
N VAL A 262 14.57 3.24 -7.86
CA VAL A 262 15.03 3.32 -9.24
C VAL A 262 16.53 3.60 -9.28
N ASP A 263 17.25 2.96 -10.20
CA ASP A 263 18.66 3.25 -10.45
C ASP A 263 18.79 4.40 -11.47
N THR A 264 18.96 5.62 -10.96
CA THR A 264 19.11 6.83 -11.78
C THR A 264 20.45 6.91 -12.51
N SER A 265 21.39 5.99 -12.25
CA SER A 265 22.62 5.89 -13.04
C SER A 265 22.38 5.15 -14.36
N VAL A 266 21.43 4.21 -14.37
CA VAL A 266 20.97 3.46 -15.54
C VAL A 266 19.84 4.20 -16.25
N PHE A 267 18.80 4.57 -15.52
CA PHE A 267 17.65 5.31 -16.05
C PHE A 267 17.87 6.80 -15.88
N ARG A 268 18.25 7.45 -16.97
CA ARG A 268 18.53 8.88 -17.03
C ARG A 268 18.19 9.45 -18.41
N PRO A 269 18.04 10.77 -18.54
CA PRO A 269 17.84 11.39 -19.84
C PRO A 269 19.00 11.11 -20.81
N MET A 270 18.64 10.81 -22.05
CA MET A 270 19.54 10.54 -23.18
C MET A 270 19.13 11.38 -24.40
N ASP A 271 19.91 11.27 -25.49
CA ASP A 271 19.59 11.91 -26.76
C ASP A 271 18.37 11.24 -27.42
N LYS A 272 17.20 11.87 -27.23
CA LYS A 272 15.91 11.39 -27.75
C LYS A 272 15.93 11.07 -29.24
N MET A 273 16.60 11.89 -30.05
CA MET A 273 16.60 11.69 -31.50
C MET A 273 17.40 10.45 -31.90
N LYS A 274 18.52 10.20 -31.24
CA LYS A 274 19.25 8.93 -31.41
C LYS A 274 18.40 7.75 -30.93
N CYS A 275 17.72 7.89 -29.79
CA CYS A 275 16.83 6.85 -29.27
C CYS A 275 15.69 6.50 -30.24
N LYS A 276 15.02 7.49 -30.80
CA LYS A 276 13.98 7.27 -31.82
C LYS A 276 14.52 6.60 -33.07
N GLN A 277 15.73 6.97 -33.52
CA GLN A 277 16.34 6.38 -34.70
C GLN A 277 16.65 4.88 -34.54
N GLN A 278 17.33 4.46 -33.45
CA GLN A 278 17.64 3.04 -33.32
C GLN A 278 16.38 2.22 -33.00
N LEU A 279 15.39 2.78 -32.28
CA LEU A 279 14.11 2.10 -32.06
C LEU A 279 13.35 1.91 -33.39
N SER A 280 13.33 2.95 -34.23
CA SER A 280 12.72 2.91 -35.56
C SER A 280 13.36 1.85 -36.45
N GLN A 281 14.69 1.69 -36.38
CA GLN A 281 15.43 0.64 -37.09
C GLN A 281 15.12 -0.75 -36.53
N ALA A 282 15.14 -0.92 -35.20
CA ALA A 282 14.89 -2.20 -34.54
C ALA A 282 13.48 -2.75 -34.82
N LEU A 283 12.48 -1.87 -34.88
CA LEU A 283 11.09 -2.25 -35.17
C LEU A 283 10.75 -2.24 -36.66
N GLY A 284 11.68 -1.84 -37.54
CA GLY A 284 11.39 -1.70 -38.98
C GLY A 284 10.30 -0.68 -39.29
N ASN A 285 10.11 0.32 -38.41
CA ASN A 285 9.00 1.27 -38.49
C ASN A 285 9.52 2.72 -38.58
N ALA A 286 9.63 3.22 -39.81
CA ALA A 286 10.13 4.57 -40.08
C ALA A 286 9.22 5.68 -39.51
N ALA A 287 7.93 5.39 -39.28
CA ALA A 287 6.99 6.38 -38.75
C ALA A 287 7.38 6.85 -37.35
N ILE A 288 8.05 5.99 -36.55
CA ILE A 288 8.56 6.32 -35.20
C ILE A 288 9.44 7.56 -35.22
N SER A 289 10.28 7.72 -36.25
CA SER A 289 11.18 8.88 -36.37
C SER A 289 10.47 10.14 -36.87
N GLN A 290 9.26 10.04 -37.44
CA GLN A 290 8.57 11.12 -38.14
C GLN A 290 7.45 11.77 -37.31
N LYS A 291 6.83 11.01 -36.41
CA LYS A 291 5.69 11.44 -35.59
C LYS A 291 6.01 11.35 -34.11
N PRO A 292 5.24 12.04 -33.24
CA PRO A 292 5.32 11.83 -31.80
C PRO A 292 5.10 10.36 -31.44
N LEU A 293 5.94 9.81 -30.55
CA LEU A 293 5.83 8.45 -30.01
C LEU A 293 5.31 8.54 -28.57
N VAL A 294 4.07 8.08 -28.35
CA VAL A 294 3.43 8.05 -27.04
C VAL A 294 3.59 6.65 -26.44
N GLY A 295 4.22 6.58 -25.27
CA GLY A 295 4.27 5.36 -24.46
C GLY A 295 2.95 5.15 -23.73
N VAL A 296 2.46 3.92 -23.67
CA VAL A 296 1.26 3.56 -22.91
C VAL A 296 1.59 2.37 -22.02
N VAL A 297 1.56 2.56 -20.70
CA VAL A 297 1.72 1.44 -19.76
C VAL A 297 0.38 0.75 -19.56
N SER A 298 0.33 -0.55 -19.82
CA SER A 298 -0.91 -1.33 -19.69
C SER A 298 -1.12 -1.75 -18.22
N GLY A 299 -2.08 -1.11 -17.54
CA GLY A 299 -2.64 -1.58 -16.26
C GLY A 299 -3.95 -2.36 -16.40
N LEU A 300 -4.54 -2.34 -17.61
CA LEU A 300 -5.85 -2.91 -17.91
C LEU A 300 -5.74 -4.35 -18.47
N PRO A 301 -6.83 -5.14 -18.43
CA PRO A 301 -6.94 -6.37 -19.19
C PRO A 301 -6.70 -6.18 -20.70
N PRO A 302 -6.10 -7.15 -21.43
CA PRO A 302 -5.79 -7.00 -22.85
C PRO A 302 -6.92 -6.44 -23.70
N HIS A 303 -8.13 -6.96 -23.53
CA HIS A 303 -9.29 -6.54 -24.31
C HIS A 303 -9.69 -5.06 -24.04
N GLU A 304 -9.56 -4.60 -22.80
CA GLU A 304 -9.76 -3.20 -22.42
C GLU A 304 -8.62 -2.32 -22.93
N THR A 305 -7.37 -2.78 -22.82
CA THR A 305 -6.20 -2.10 -23.39
C THR A 305 -6.37 -1.89 -24.90
N PHE A 306 -6.79 -2.91 -25.66
CA PHE A 306 -7.07 -2.78 -27.09
C PHE A 306 -8.21 -1.80 -27.38
N ARG A 307 -9.29 -1.84 -26.58
CA ARG A 307 -10.42 -0.90 -26.73
C ARG A 307 -9.98 0.53 -26.47
N PHE A 308 -9.21 0.75 -25.41
CA PHE A 308 -8.61 2.04 -25.06
C PHE A 308 -7.71 2.56 -26.18
N LEU A 309 -6.75 1.75 -26.63
CA LEU A 309 -5.81 2.12 -27.70
C LEU A 309 -6.53 2.44 -29.01
N ARG A 310 -7.58 1.68 -29.37
CA ARG A 310 -8.39 1.95 -30.55
C ARG A 310 -9.02 3.33 -30.48
N LYS A 311 -9.66 3.67 -29.35
CA LYS A 311 -10.28 4.98 -29.15
C LYS A 311 -9.23 6.10 -29.14
N LEU A 312 -8.13 5.92 -28.42
CA LEU A 312 -7.05 6.91 -28.31
C LEU A 312 -6.42 7.21 -29.67
N ARG A 313 -6.22 6.19 -30.51
CA ARG A 313 -5.72 6.35 -31.88
C ARG A 313 -6.71 7.07 -32.79
N LEU A 314 -8.00 6.78 -32.68
CA LEU A 314 -9.02 7.49 -33.45
C LEU A 314 -9.04 8.98 -33.07
N ALA A 315 -8.83 9.29 -31.79
CA ALA A 315 -8.72 10.65 -31.30
C ALA A 315 -7.40 11.32 -31.73
N ASN A 316 -6.29 10.59 -31.88
CA ASN A 316 -5.00 11.16 -32.30
C ASN A 316 -4.31 10.30 -33.38
N PRO A 317 -4.75 10.44 -34.66
CA PRO A 317 -4.21 9.68 -35.80
C PRO A 317 -2.80 10.11 -36.24
N ASP A 318 -2.31 11.23 -35.71
CA ASP A 318 -1.01 11.83 -35.97
C ASP A 318 0.09 11.33 -35.02
N PHE A 319 -0.24 10.50 -34.02
CA PHE A 319 0.73 9.91 -33.09
C PHE A 319 1.04 8.45 -33.43
N ASN A 320 2.22 7.99 -33.02
CA ASN A 320 2.54 6.57 -32.90
C ASN A 320 2.42 6.14 -31.45
N TYR A 321 2.14 4.84 -31.23
CA TYR A 321 2.00 4.30 -29.88
C TYR A 321 2.99 3.16 -29.64
N LEU A 322 3.57 3.12 -28.44
CA LEU A 322 4.32 1.99 -27.90
C LEU A 322 3.68 1.55 -26.60
N VAL A 323 3.10 0.36 -26.58
CA VAL A 323 2.53 -0.23 -25.38
C VAL A 323 3.64 -0.95 -24.63
N ILE A 324 3.81 -0.61 -23.36
CA ILE A 324 4.87 -1.15 -22.48
C ILE A 324 4.19 -1.98 -21.39
N HIS A 325 4.63 -3.22 -21.22
CA HIS A 325 4.12 -4.13 -20.19
C HIS A 325 5.17 -5.13 -19.72
N SER A 326 4.91 -5.78 -18.59
CA SER A 326 5.71 -6.87 -18.03
C SER A 326 4.89 -8.14 -17.77
N ALA A 327 3.60 -8.14 -18.14
CA ALA A 327 2.67 -9.21 -17.85
C ALA A 327 2.94 -10.46 -18.71
N LEU A 328 2.95 -11.62 -18.06
CA LEU A 328 3.25 -12.94 -18.65
C LEU A 328 2.18 -13.43 -19.65
N GLU A 329 0.94 -12.98 -19.53
CA GLU A 329 -0.23 -13.53 -20.24
C GLU A 329 -0.74 -12.63 -21.37
N ASP A 330 -0.14 -11.46 -21.58
CA ASP A 330 -0.66 -10.48 -22.52
C ASP A 330 0.02 -10.67 -23.90
N ASN A 331 -0.62 -11.45 -24.78
CA ASN A 331 -0.19 -11.63 -26.17
C ASN A 331 -0.76 -10.52 -27.06
N PHE A 332 0.04 -9.49 -27.30
CA PHE A 332 -0.32 -8.40 -28.19
C PHE A 332 0.30 -8.56 -29.59
N THR A 333 -0.47 -8.31 -30.64
CA THR A 333 0.02 -8.24 -32.03
C THR A 333 -0.10 -6.81 -32.56
N GLY A 334 1.01 -6.29 -33.11
CA GLY A 334 1.09 -4.95 -33.68
C GLY A 334 0.36 -4.82 -35.02
N ASP A 335 -0.08 -3.61 -35.35
CA ASP A 335 -0.70 -3.26 -36.65
C ASP A 335 0.10 -2.20 -37.44
N GLY A 336 1.33 -1.91 -37.01
CA GLY A 336 2.23 -0.91 -37.61
C GLY A 336 2.07 0.51 -37.06
N CYS A 337 0.92 0.86 -36.49
CA CYS A 337 0.71 2.14 -35.77
C CYS A 337 0.83 1.98 -34.24
N VAL A 338 0.54 0.76 -33.75
CA VAL A 338 0.77 0.35 -32.38
C VAL A 338 1.88 -0.69 -32.34
N ASN A 339 2.92 -0.40 -31.57
CA ASN A 339 4.02 -1.30 -31.28
C ASN A 339 3.90 -1.79 -29.84
N PHE A 340 4.47 -2.95 -29.54
CA PHE A 340 4.42 -3.56 -28.20
C PHE A 340 5.85 -3.86 -27.74
N PHE A 341 6.12 -3.57 -26.47
CA PHE A 341 7.38 -3.88 -25.81
C PHE A 341 7.08 -4.57 -24.48
N ASN A 342 7.41 -5.86 -24.43
CA ASN A 342 7.27 -6.69 -23.25
C ASN A 342 8.63 -6.83 -22.56
N ILE A 343 8.71 -6.45 -21.29
CA ILE A 343 9.91 -6.65 -20.46
C ILE A 343 9.83 -8.01 -19.79
N ALA A 344 10.28 -9.04 -20.51
CA ALA A 344 10.21 -10.43 -20.06
C ALA A 344 11.58 -11.02 -19.70
N SER A 345 12.67 -10.32 -20.01
CA SER A 345 14.04 -10.79 -19.81
C SER A 345 15.00 -9.68 -19.39
N LEU A 346 16.20 -10.07 -18.97
CA LEU A 346 17.29 -9.15 -18.66
C LEU A 346 17.69 -8.30 -19.88
N GLN A 347 17.68 -8.89 -21.08
CA GLN A 347 18.00 -8.17 -22.31
C GLN A 347 16.98 -7.06 -22.59
N ASP A 348 15.68 -7.33 -22.39
CA ASP A 348 14.64 -6.31 -22.52
C ASP A 348 14.84 -5.22 -21.47
N LYS A 349 15.20 -5.61 -20.25
CA LYS A 349 15.48 -4.66 -19.17
C LYS A 349 16.65 -3.74 -19.48
N GLU A 350 17.74 -4.28 -20.01
CA GLU A 350 18.91 -3.51 -20.46
C GLU A 350 18.59 -2.57 -21.63
N ALA A 351 17.66 -2.95 -22.50
CA ALA A 351 17.18 -2.10 -23.60
C ALA A 351 16.20 -1.00 -23.12
N SER A 352 15.60 -1.14 -21.94
CA SER A 352 14.53 -0.27 -21.46
C SER A 352 14.91 1.22 -21.36
N PRO A 353 16.08 1.63 -20.80
CA PRO A 353 16.46 3.04 -20.76
C PRO A 353 16.50 3.68 -22.14
N PHE A 354 16.99 2.94 -23.13
CA PHE A 354 17.05 3.40 -24.52
C PHE A 354 15.65 3.58 -25.11
N ILE A 355 14.76 2.61 -24.89
CA ILE A 355 13.38 2.62 -25.39
C ILE A 355 12.57 3.74 -24.74
N PHE A 356 12.69 3.92 -23.42
CA PHE A 356 11.96 4.95 -22.69
C PHE A 356 12.39 6.35 -23.13
N ASN A 357 13.69 6.57 -23.36
CA ASN A 357 14.19 7.83 -23.89
C ASN A 357 13.73 8.16 -25.32
N ALA A 358 13.22 7.18 -26.08
CA ALA A 358 12.63 7.43 -27.40
C ALA A 358 11.21 8.03 -27.32
N LEU A 359 10.57 7.98 -26.16
CA LEU A 359 9.20 8.46 -25.97
C LEU A 359 9.14 10.00 -25.98
N ASP A 360 8.10 10.54 -26.61
CA ASP A 360 7.77 11.96 -26.56
C ASP A 360 6.87 12.30 -25.38
N ALA A 361 5.99 11.38 -24.99
CA ALA A 361 5.16 11.46 -23.79
C ALA A 361 4.77 10.06 -23.28
N LEU A 362 4.37 9.97 -22.01
CA LEU A 362 3.85 8.76 -21.39
C LEU A 362 2.37 8.94 -21.01
N VAL A 363 1.56 7.91 -21.22
CA VAL A 363 0.24 7.73 -20.59
C VAL A 363 0.35 6.62 -19.56
N PHE A 364 0.13 6.95 -18.29
CA PHE A 364 0.22 6.01 -17.18
C PHE A 364 -1.09 5.94 -16.39
N PRO A 365 -1.62 4.74 -16.13
CA PRO A 365 -2.80 4.58 -15.28
C PRO A 365 -2.45 4.39 -13.79
N THR A 366 -2.95 5.23 -12.87
CA THR A 366 -2.92 5.01 -11.41
C THR A 366 -4.15 4.24 -10.93
N ILE A 367 -4.26 3.02 -11.45
CA ILE A 367 -5.28 2.03 -11.09
C ILE A 367 -4.61 0.77 -10.52
N LEU A 368 -5.40 -0.15 -9.97
CA LEU A 368 -4.91 -1.46 -9.56
C LEU A 368 -4.45 -2.27 -10.78
N GLY A 369 -3.25 -2.86 -10.71
CA GLY A 369 -2.66 -3.67 -11.78
C GLY A 369 -1.55 -2.99 -12.58
N SER A 370 -1.43 -1.67 -12.52
CA SER A 370 -0.34 -0.94 -13.17
C SER A 370 1.00 -1.18 -12.50
N SER A 371 2.09 -1.18 -13.29
CA SER A 371 3.45 -1.35 -12.75
C SER A 371 4.06 -0.01 -12.33
N PRO A 372 4.26 0.27 -11.03
CA PRO A 372 4.89 1.53 -10.60
C PRO A 372 6.37 1.61 -10.94
N LEU A 373 7.06 0.47 -11.09
CA LEU A 373 8.44 0.42 -11.53
C LEU A 373 8.60 1.08 -12.91
N LEU A 374 7.67 0.79 -13.84
CA LEU A 374 7.66 1.43 -15.16
C LEU A 374 7.47 2.94 -15.06
N LEU A 375 6.61 3.41 -14.16
CA LEU A 375 6.42 4.86 -13.96
C LEU A 375 7.73 5.53 -13.52
N LEU A 376 8.35 4.99 -12.46
CA LEU A 376 9.61 5.54 -11.92
C LEU A 376 10.73 5.50 -12.97
N GLU A 377 10.89 4.39 -13.68
CA GLU A 377 11.96 4.25 -14.67
C GLU A 377 11.78 5.14 -15.90
N ILE A 378 10.55 5.29 -16.40
CA ILE A 378 10.27 6.12 -17.57
C ILE A 378 10.42 7.61 -17.21
N VAL A 379 9.94 8.03 -16.03
CA VAL A 379 10.10 9.42 -15.61
C VAL A 379 11.55 9.72 -15.22
N ALA A 380 12.33 8.76 -14.73
CA ALA A 380 13.78 8.89 -14.54
C ALA A 380 14.51 9.15 -15.87
N CYS A 381 13.98 8.64 -16.99
CA CYS A 381 14.46 8.96 -18.34
C CYS A 381 14.04 10.36 -18.84
N GLY A 382 13.31 11.14 -18.05
CA GLY A 382 12.88 12.50 -18.42
C GLY A 382 11.77 12.51 -19.46
N VAL A 383 10.85 11.55 -19.39
CA VAL A 383 9.66 11.52 -20.25
C VAL A 383 8.51 12.26 -19.56
N PRO A 384 7.91 13.27 -20.21
CA PRO A 384 6.77 13.98 -19.64
C PRO A 384 5.53 13.08 -19.63
N THR A 385 4.74 13.14 -18.55
CA THR A 385 3.74 12.11 -18.25
C THR A 385 2.33 12.69 -18.06
N VAL A 386 1.35 12.06 -18.71
CA VAL A 386 -0.08 12.19 -18.44
C VAL A 386 -0.51 10.98 -17.61
N VAL A 387 -1.04 11.24 -16.42
CA VAL A 387 -1.55 10.22 -15.50
C VAL A 387 -3.07 10.26 -15.47
N TRP A 388 -3.71 9.10 -15.39
CA TRP A 388 -5.14 9.02 -15.11
C TRP A 388 -5.43 7.90 -14.11
N GLY A 389 -6.39 8.09 -13.22
CA GLY A 389 -6.70 7.05 -12.21
C GLY A 389 -7.31 7.59 -10.94
N TYR A 390 -7.16 6.83 -9.85
CA TYR A 390 -7.84 7.07 -8.58
C TYR A 390 -7.26 8.25 -7.80
N ALA A 391 -5.95 8.45 -7.90
CA ALA A 391 -5.21 9.51 -7.23
C ALA A 391 -3.97 9.89 -8.04
N GLU A 392 -3.51 11.13 -7.85
CA GLU A 392 -2.21 11.56 -8.35
C GLU A 392 -1.12 10.79 -7.57
N PRO A 393 -0.13 10.21 -8.28
CA PRO A 393 0.91 9.44 -7.63
C PRO A 393 1.87 10.37 -6.87
N GLU A 394 1.98 10.18 -5.55
CA GLU A 394 2.89 10.94 -4.68
C GLU A 394 4.34 10.96 -5.21
N GLU A 395 4.73 9.86 -5.85
CA GLU A 395 6.07 9.61 -6.38
C GLU A 395 6.52 10.62 -7.43
N ILE A 396 5.55 11.25 -8.11
CA ILE A 396 5.78 12.27 -9.14
C ILE A 396 4.77 13.42 -8.99
N SER A 397 4.32 13.71 -7.76
CA SER A 397 3.34 14.76 -7.52
C SER A 397 3.83 16.12 -8.04
N GLY A 398 2.96 16.81 -8.78
CA GLY A 398 3.29 18.06 -9.46
C GLY A 398 4.24 17.92 -10.66
N ALA A 399 4.60 16.69 -11.04
CA ALA A 399 5.43 16.38 -12.20
C ALA A 399 4.66 15.64 -13.31
N CYS A 400 3.33 15.64 -13.25
CA CYS A 400 2.48 15.08 -14.28
C CYS A 400 1.20 15.89 -14.51
N ARG A 401 0.55 15.62 -15.63
CA ARG A 401 -0.83 16.07 -15.90
C ARG A 401 -1.77 14.98 -15.40
N PHE A 402 -2.51 15.23 -14.32
CA PHE A 402 -3.37 14.22 -13.69
C PHE A 402 -4.86 14.36 -14.08
N ILE A 403 -5.48 13.25 -14.46
CA ILE A 403 -6.90 13.13 -14.77
C ILE A 403 -7.54 12.17 -13.76
N GLN A 404 -8.33 12.70 -12.84
CA GLN A 404 -8.98 11.89 -11.81
C GLN A 404 -10.20 11.15 -12.35
N ILE A 405 -10.33 9.89 -11.94
CA ILE A 405 -11.55 9.08 -12.08
C ILE A 405 -11.91 8.47 -10.72
N SER A 406 -13.19 8.12 -10.54
CA SER A 406 -13.62 7.45 -9.31
C SER A 406 -13.09 6.00 -9.26
N PRO A 407 -12.65 5.51 -8.09
CA PRO A 407 -12.37 4.09 -7.89
C PRO A 407 -13.60 3.24 -8.22
N THR A 408 -13.41 2.16 -8.98
CA THR A 408 -14.44 1.15 -9.20
C THR A 408 -13.90 -0.21 -8.78
N LEU A 409 -14.64 -0.91 -7.91
CA LEU A 409 -14.42 -2.34 -7.67
C LEU A 409 -14.71 -3.17 -8.93
N PHE A 410 -15.59 -2.64 -9.78
CA PHE A 410 -16.16 -3.28 -10.94
C PHE A 410 -15.29 -3.04 -12.17
N ASP A 411 -15.06 -4.13 -12.91
CA ASP A 411 -14.61 -4.08 -14.29
C ASP A 411 -15.86 -3.95 -15.19
N PRO A 412 -15.82 -3.18 -16.29
CA PRO A 412 -14.65 -2.48 -16.84
C PRO A 412 -14.47 -1.05 -16.28
N VAL A 413 -13.21 -0.58 -16.28
CA VAL A 413 -12.88 0.81 -15.94
C VAL A 413 -13.22 1.72 -17.12
N ASP A 414 -13.98 2.81 -16.88
CA ASP A 414 -14.26 3.78 -17.93
C ASP A 414 -13.07 4.73 -18.12
N VAL A 415 -12.31 4.52 -19.20
CA VAL A 415 -11.08 5.27 -19.49
C VAL A 415 -11.42 6.63 -20.12
N PRO A 416 -10.94 7.76 -19.57
CA PRO A 416 -11.30 9.11 -20.03
C PRO A 416 -10.51 9.53 -21.28
N VAL A 417 -10.75 8.86 -22.42
CA VAL A 417 -9.94 8.99 -23.65
C VAL A 417 -9.88 10.42 -24.18
N GLU A 418 -11.01 11.13 -24.19
CA GLU A 418 -11.09 12.50 -24.68
C GLU A 418 -10.21 13.44 -23.85
N SER A 419 -10.24 13.29 -22.52
CA SER A 419 -9.39 14.07 -21.61
C SER A 419 -7.93 13.73 -21.81
N ILE A 420 -7.58 12.44 -21.89
CA ILE A 420 -6.20 11.99 -22.16
C ILE A 420 -5.68 12.56 -23.49
N SER A 421 -6.52 12.57 -24.54
CA SER A 421 -6.16 13.12 -25.85
C SER A 421 -5.91 14.63 -25.80
N GLN A 422 -6.76 15.39 -25.10
CA GLN A 422 -6.57 16.82 -24.90
C GLN A 422 -5.25 17.11 -24.18
N GLU A 423 -4.98 16.37 -23.10
CA GLU A 423 -3.77 16.52 -22.31
C GLU A 423 -2.50 16.17 -23.08
N LEU A 424 -2.52 15.08 -23.87
CA LEU A 424 -1.39 14.71 -24.73
C LEU A 424 -1.09 15.79 -25.78
N ARG A 425 -2.12 16.34 -26.44
CA ARG A 425 -1.94 17.39 -27.44
C ARG A 425 -1.42 18.68 -26.82
N PHE A 426 -1.95 19.05 -25.66
CA PHE A 426 -1.45 20.19 -24.91
C PHE A 426 0.02 19.99 -24.55
N LEU A 427 0.35 18.86 -23.93
CA LEU A 427 1.71 18.55 -23.51
C LEU A 427 2.68 18.55 -24.69
N LEU A 428 2.36 17.86 -25.78
CA LEU A 428 3.20 17.77 -26.98
C LEU A 428 3.31 19.11 -27.73
N GLY A 429 2.32 19.99 -27.62
CA GLY A 429 2.31 21.33 -28.21
C GLY A 429 3.03 22.40 -27.38
N ASN A 430 3.40 22.11 -26.13
CA ASN A 430 3.97 23.09 -25.18
C ASN A 430 5.34 22.64 -24.65
N PRO A 431 6.46 22.97 -25.32
CA PRO A 431 7.80 22.55 -24.90
C PRO A 431 8.24 23.06 -23.53
N ASN A 432 7.75 24.23 -23.11
CA ASN A 432 8.05 24.78 -21.78
C ASN A 432 7.42 23.91 -20.69
N GLU A 433 6.14 23.56 -20.85
CA GLU A 433 5.45 22.65 -19.92
C GLU A 433 6.17 21.30 -19.81
N GLN A 434 6.59 20.73 -20.94
CA GLN A 434 7.36 19.48 -20.93
C GLN A 434 8.65 19.62 -20.11
N LYS A 435 9.38 20.72 -20.31
CA LYS A 435 10.63 20.97 -19.61
C LYS A 435 10.40 21.09 -18.10
N ASP A 436 9.35 21.81 -17.70
CA ASP A 436 9.03 22.04 -16.30
C ASP A 436 8.61 20.72 -15.61
N LEU A 437 7.73 19.94 -16.25
CA LEU A 437 7.31 18.62 -15.75
C LEU A 437 8.49 17.64 -15.67
N VAL A 438 9.37 17.61 -16.68
CA VAL A 438 10.56 16.76 -16.66
C VAL A 438 11.51 17.16 -15.52
N GLN A 439 11.73 18.46 -15.31
CA GLN A 439 12.56 18.93 -14.19
C GLN A 439 11.97 18.55 -12.83
N ALA A 440 10.65 18.74 -12.66
CA ALA A 440 9.93 18.33 -11.46
C ALA A 440 10.02 16.81 -11.24
N GLY A 441 9.84 16.00 -12.28
CA GLY A 441 9.87 14.55 -12.21
C GLY A 441 11.25 14.01 -11.85
N LEU A 442 12.31 14.52 -12.48
CA LEU A 442 13.70 14.15 -12.14
C LEU A 442 14.04 14.53 -10.69
N LYS A 443 13.56 15.67 -10.21
CA LYS A 443 13.73 16.09 -8.81
C LYS A 443 13.00 15.13 -7.86
N ALA A 444 11.74 14.82 -8.13
CA ALA A 444 10.95 13.89 -7.30
C ALA A 444 11.61 12.50 -7.23
N ILE A 445 12.00 11.95 -8.38
CA ILE A 445 12.56 10.61 -8.51
C ILE A 445 13.91 10.43 -7.85
N SER A 446 14.71 11.50 -7.75
CA SER A 446 15.98 11.45 -6.99
C SER A 446 15.79 11.04 -5.52
N THR A 447 14.55 11.07 -5.02
CA THR A 447 14.19 10.64 -3.67
C THR A 447 13.72 9.18 -3.57
N TYR A 448 13.62 8.45 -4.68
CA TYR A 448 13.16 7.06 -4.74
C TYR A 448 14.32 6.13 -5.12
N THR A 449 15.34 6.06 -4.26
CA THR A 449 16.45 5.11 -4.40
C THR A 449 16.19 3.81 -3.64
N TRP A 450 16.90 2.74 -3.99
CA TRP A 450 16.80 1.47 -3.27
C TRP A 450 17.17 1.61 -1.79
N GLU A 451 18.19 2.41 -1.47
CA GLU A 451 18.61 2.71 -0.10
C GLU A 451 17.48 3.35 0.70
N LYS A 452 16.76 4.32 0.12
CA LYS A 452 15.61 4.97 0.78
C LYS A 452 14.44 4.01 0.96
N THR A 453 14.18 3.13 0.00
CA THR A 453 13.19 2.06 0.17
C THR A 453 13.56 1.14 1.33
N ILE A 454 14.84 0.76 1.47
CA ILE A 454 15.30 -0.06 2.60
C ILE A 454 15.16 0.68 3.93
N GLN A 455 15.54 1.95 3.98
CA GLN A 455 15.35 2.78 5.17
C GLN A 455 13.87 2.82 5.59
N ARG A 456 12.94 3.02 4.65
CA ARG A 456 11.48 2.97 4.93
C ARG A 456 11.05 1.62 5.53
N ILE A 457 11.53 0.50 4.99
CA ILE A 457 11.21 -0.84 5.53
C ILE A 457 11.74 -1.00 6.96
N LEU A 458 12.98 -0.60 7.22
CA LEU A 458 13.60 -0.73 8.54
C LEU A 458 12.95 0.18 9.58
N CYS A 459 12.63 1.42 9.20
CA CYS A 459 11.88 2.34 10.05
C CYS A 459 10.50 1.78 10.39
N LEU A 460 9.79 1.24 9.38
CA LEU A 460 8.50 0.61 9.61
C LEU A 460 8.61 -0.58 10.59
N PHE A 461 9.64 -1.41 10.50
CA PHE A 461 9.85 -2.46 11.51
C PHE A 461 10.06 -1.90 12.92
N ALA A 462 10.86 -0.84 13.07
CA ALA A 462 11.08 -0.20 14.36
C ALA A 462 9.77 0.37 14.94
N ASP A 463 8.97 1.05 14.12
CA ASP A 463 7.67 1.60 14.53
C ASP A 463 6.71 0.51 14.97
N LEU A 464 6.62 -0.58 14.21
CA LEU A 464 5.76 -1.72 14.55
C LEU A 464 6.22 -2.43 15.83
N GLN A 465 7.53 -2.55 16.07
CA GLN A 465 8.05 -3.09 17.33
C GLN A 465 7.66 -2.21 18.54
N ASN A 466 7.68 -0.88 18.38
CA ASN A 466 7.23 0.03 19.43
C ASN A 466 5.74 -0.17 19.72
N ARG A 467 4.88 -0.26 18.69
CA ARG A 467 3.43 -0.51 18.85
C ARG A 467 3.13 -1.81 19.59
N LYS A 468 3.94 -2.86 19.35
CA LYS A 468 3.80 -4.15 20.03
C LYS A 468 3.96 -4.04 21.56
N MET A 469 4.88 -3.21 22.04
CA MET A 469 5.16 -3.09 23.48
C MET A 469 3.94 -2.61 24.29
N TYR A 470 3.03 -1.89 23.65
CA TYR A 470 1.85 -1.29 24.28
C TYR A 470 0.56 -2.09 24.10
N GLN A 471 0.62 -3.33 23.57
CA GLN A 471 -0.59 -4.09 23.31
C GLN A 471 -1.17 -4.82 24.55
N PRO A 472 -2.50 -4.76 24.75
CA PRO A 472 -3.18 -5.62 25.71
C PRO A 472 -3.08 -7.09 25.29
N LYS A 473 -3.26 -8.00 26.27
CA LYS A 473 -3.21 -9.44 26.01
C LYS A 473 -4.24 -9.81 24.92
N PRO A 474 -3.86 -10.63 23.92
CA PRO A 474 -4.79 -11.01 22.87
C PRO A 474 -5.99 -11.77 23.44
N ALA A 475 -7.18 -11.48 22.91
CA ALA A 475 -8.41 -12.19 23.25
C ALA A 475 -8.27 -13.71 23.01
N LYS A 476 -8.98 -14.51 23.82
CA LYS A 476 -8.92 -15.98 23.74
C LYS A 476 -9.46 -16.52 22.41
N HIS A 477 -10.44 -15.83 21.83
CA HIS A 477 -11.03 -16.16 20.53
C HIS A 477 -10.97 -14.93 19.64
N ARG A 478 -10.11 -14.96 18.63
CA ARG A 478 -10.02 -13.85 17.70
C ARG A 478 -11.13 -14.00 16.65
N LEU A 479 -12.27 -13.37 16.90
CA LEU A 479 -13.32 -13.19 15.90
C LEU A 479 -12.88 -12.11 14.92
N LEU A 480 -13.02 -12.38 13.63
CA LEU A 480 -12.70 -11.45 12.57
C LEU A 480 -13.96 -11.12 11.76
N PHE A 481 -14.12 -9.84 11.46
CA PHE A 481 -15.18 -9.32 10.60
C PHE A 481 -14.54 -8.84 9.31
N ARG A 482 -14.88 -9.45 8.17
CA ARG A 482 -14.30 -9.12 6.87
C ARG A 482 -15.33 -8.62 5.87
N LYS A 483 -14.85 -7.75 4.98
CA LYS A 483 -15.52 -7.46 3.71
C LYS A 483 -15.00 -8.42 2.63
N HIS A 484 -15.87 -8.88 1.77
CA HIS A 484 -15.56 -9.77 0.66
C HIS A 484 -16.23 -9.25 -0.62
N TYR A 485 -15.46 -9.09 -1.69
CA TYR A 485 -16.00 -8.75 -3.00
C TYR A 485 -16.46 -10.03 -3.71
N ASN A 486 -17.76 -10.11 -3.98
CA ASN A 486 -18.35 -11.18 -4.77
C ASN A 486 -18.42 -10.76 -6.25
N PRO A 487 -17.57 -11.35 -7.14
CA PRO A 487 -17.53 -10.97 -8.54
C PRO A 487 -18.77 -11.40 -9.33
N VAL A 488 -19.61 -12.30 -8.80
CA VAL A 488 -20.82 -12.79 -9.48
C VAL A 488 -21.94 -11.76 -9.41
N CYS A 489 -22.18 -11.18 -8.23
CA CYS A 489 -23.19 -10.13 -8.06
C CYS A 489 -22.62 -8.72 -8.21
N GLY A 490 -21.29 -8.56 -8.12
CA GLY A 490 -20.67 -7.24 -8.09
C GLY A 490 -21.05 -6.49 -6.81
N GLU A 491 -21.02 -7.15 -5.66
CA GLU A 491 -21.32 -6.53 -4.37
C GLU A 491 -20.24 -6.85 -3.33
N ILE A 492 -20.17 -6.01 -2.30
CA ILE A 492 -19.33 -6.25 -1.12
C ILE A 492 -20.20 -6.86 -0.04
N GLU A 493 -19.89 -8.10 0.31
CA GLU A 493 -20.52 -8.85 1.38
C GLU A 493 -19.73 -8.68 2.68
N SER A 494 -20.41 -8.75 3.82
CA SER A 494 -19.78 -8.75 5.14
C SER A 494 -19.92 -10.12 5.79
N GLU A 495 -18.82 -10.68 6.25
CA GLU A 495 -18.76 -12.01 6.87
C GLU A 495 -18.04 -11.95 8.22
N ALA A 496 -18.41 -12.86 9.13
CA ALA A 496 -17.70 -13.06 10.38
C ALA A 496 -17.18 -14.49 10.49
N PHE A 497 -16.00 -14.65 11.08
CA PHE A 497 -15.42 -15.98 11.28
C PHE A 497 -14.55 -16.05 12.54
N VAL A 498 -14.49 -17.24 13.12
CA VAL A 498 -13.57 -17.52 14.23
C VAL A 498 -12.22 -17.89 13.64
N LEU A 499 -11.17 -17.18 14.06
CA LEU A 499 -9.80 -17.45 13.66
C LEU A 499 -9.29 -18.74 14.31
N SER A 500 -9.52 -19.86 13.63
CA SER A 500 -9.02 -21.18 14.01
C SER A 500 -7.99 -21.69 12.99
N LYS A 501 -7.53 -22.95 13.12
CA LYS A 501 -6.73 -23.61 12.07
C LYS A 501 -7.50 -23.67 10.74
N VAL A 502 -8.81 -23.89 10.81
CA VAL A 502 -9.74 -23.80 9.68
C VAL A 502 -10.74 -22.68 10.01
N PRO A 503 -10.68 -21.52 9.32
CA PRO A 503 -11.65 -20.46 9.52
C PRO A 503 -13.06 -21.02 9.44
N THR A 504 -13.87 -20.79 10.47
CA THR A 504 -15.25 -21.25 10.52
C THR A 504 -16.15 -20.02 10.49
N SER A 505 -17.02 -19.95 9.50
CA SER A 505 -18.00 -18.87 9.36
C SER A 505 -18.95 -18.88 10.54
N VAL A 506 -19.32 -17.69 11.01
CA VAL A 506 -20.26 -17.46 12.10
C VAL A 506 -21.26 -16.41 11.65
N ASP A 507 -22.52 -16.58 12.06
CA ASP A 507 -23.57 -15.59 11.85
C ASP A 507 -23.13 -14.22 12.40
N MET A 508 -23.40 -13.14 11.67
CA MET A 508 -22.89 -11.81 12.02
C MET A 508 -23.35 -11.39 13.42
N GLU A 509 -24.63 -11.63 13.73
CA GLU A 509 -25.22 -11.31 15.03
C GLU A 509 -24.63 -12.17 16.16
N GLN A 510 -24.31 -13.44 15.89
CA GLN A 510 -23.63 -14.30 16.85
C GLN A 510 -22.18 -13.85 17.09
N ALA A 511 -21.46 -13.45 16.05
CA ALA A 511 -20.10 -12.93 16.18
C ALA A 511 -20.07 -11.62 17.00
N ILE A 512 -20.99 -10.69 16.73
CA ILE A 512 -21.14 -9.45 17.52
C ILE A 512 -21.42 -9.79 18.98
N ALA A 513 -22.33 -10.73 19.24
CA ALA A 513 -22.65 -11.17 20.59
C ALA A 513 -21.41 -11.70 21.33
N MET A 514 -20.66 -12.59 20.69
CA MET A 514 -19.43 -13.17 21.26
C MET A 514 -18.39 -12.09 21.57
N THR A 515 -18.19 -11.11 20.69
CA THR A 515 -17.27 -9.99 20.93
C THR A 515 -17.71 -9.12 22.11
N LEU A 516 -18.99 -8.72 22.16
CA LEU A 516 -19.48 -7.86 23.24
C LEU A 516 -19.47 -8.55 24.60
N LEU A 517 -19.67 -9.87 24.65
CA LEU A 517 -19.62 -10.66 25.88
C LEU A 517 -18.23 -10.70 26.54
N GLU A 518 -17.16 -10.30 25.83
CA GLU A 518 -15.83 -10.21 26.44
C GLU A 518 -15.73 -9.08 27.47
N GLU A 519 -16.48 -7.99 27.28
CA GLU A 519 -16.40 -6.77 28.11
C GLU A 519 -17.73 -6.36 28.76
N HIS A 520 -18.85 -6.97 28.34
CA HIS A 520 -20.18 -6.57 28.77
C HIS A 520 -21.00 -7.74 29.33
N THR A 521 -21.98 -7.39 30.18
CA THR A 521 -22.90 -8.38 30.75
C THR A 521 -23.84 -8.95 29.68
N PRO A 522 -24.30 -10.22 29.82
CA PRO A 522 -25.26 -10.81 28.88
C PRO A 522 -26.52 -9.96 28.66
N MET A 523 -26.99 -9.25 29.69
CA MET A 523 -28.16 -8.37 29.57
C MET A 523 -27.90 -7.16 28.67
N ALA A 524 -26.72 -6.53 28.79
CA ALA A 524 -26.33 -5.43 27.92
C ALA A 524 -26.20 -5.90 26.46
N VAL A 525 -25.57 -7.06 26.25
CA VAL A 525 -25.45 -7.68 24.91
C VAL A 525 -26.82 -8.00 24.33
N LYS A 526 -27.75 -8.54 25.13
CA LYS A 526 -29.13 -8.82 24.73
C LYS A 526 -29.82 -7.58 24.15
N ILE A 527 -29.71 -6.44 24.83
CA ILE A 527 -30.34 -5.18 24.41
C ILE A 527 -29.80 -4.74 23.04
N VAL A 528 -28.48 -4.82 22.85
CA VAL A 528 -27.84 -4.48 21.57
C VAL A 528 -28.31 -5.42 20.46
N LEU A 529 -28.30 -6.74 20.70
CA LEU A 529 -28.75 -7.73 19.72
C LEU A 529 -30.23 -7.56 19.35
N GLN A 530 -31.10 -7.24 20.31
CA GLN A 530 -32.51 -6.97 20.01
C GLN A 530 -32.69 -5.79 19.05
N SER A 531 -31.83 -4.76 19.16
CA SER A 531 -31.81 -3.64 18.23
C SER A 531 -31.31 -4.03 16.83
N ILE A 532 -30.31 -4.91 16.75
CA ILE A 532 -29.70 -5.33 15.48
C ILE A 532 -30.59 -6.34 14.74
N CYS A 533 -31.01 -7.41 15.42
CA CYS A 533 -31.77 -8.50 14.81
C CYS A 533 -33.19 -8.10 14.37
N LYS A 534 -33.73 -6.99 14.89
CA LYS A 534 -35.15 -6.58 14.77
C LYS A 534 -36.18 -7.61 15.28
N GLU A 535 -35.73 -8.80 15.68
CA GLU A 535 -36.51 -9.92 16.21
C GLU A 535 -36.00 -10.34 17.61
N PRO A 536 -36.74 -10.03 18.69
CA PRO A 536 -36.27 -10.28 20.05
C PRO A 536 -35.97 -11.75 20.37
N LYS A 537 -36.73 -12.68 19.78
CA LYS A 537 -36.56 -14.13 19.99
C LYS A 537 -35.26 -14.66 19.41
N ARG A 538 -34.79 -14.09 18.29
CA ARG A 538 -33.51 -14.48 17.68
C ARG A 538 -32.35 -14.05 18.57
N ALA A 539 -32.40 -12.83 19.11
CA ALA A 539 -31.40 -12.33 20.06
C ALA A 539 -31.30 -13.19 21.34
N GLU A 540 -32.43 -13.63 21.89
CA GLU A 540 -32.46 -14.55 23.04
C GLU A 540 -31.81 -15.89 22.71
N LYS A 541 -32.18 -16.52 21.59
CA LYS A 541 -31.63 -17.80 21.16
C LYS A 541 -30.12 -17.72 20.91
N ILE A 542 -29.62 -16.64 20.32
CA ILE A 542 -28.18 -16.44 20.09
C ILE A 542 -27.46 -16.40 21.44
N LEU A 543 -27.97 -15.63 22.40
CA LEU A 543 -27.34 -15.47 23.71
C LEU A 543 -27.37 -16.76 24.54
N GLU A 544 -28.48 -17.49 24.52
CA GLU A 544 -28.63 -18.80 25.19
C GLU A 544 -27.63 -19.85 24.68
N ASN A 545 -27.20 -19.76 23.42
CA ASN A 545 -26.20 -20.68 22.87
C ASN A 545 -24.75 -20.31 23.26
N LEU A 546 -24.52 -19.10 23.77
CA LEU A 546 -23.19 -18.54 24.04
C LEU A 546 -22.81 -18.49 25.53
N VAL A 547 -23.82 -18.39 26.41
CA VAL A 547 -23.68 -18.33 27.88
C VAL A 547 -24.03 -19.68 28.46
#